data_AF-A0A0N0CWF0-F1
#
_entry.id   AF-A0A0N0CWF0-F1
#
_cell.length_a   1.000
_cell.length_b   1.000
_cell.length_c   1.000
_cell.angle_alpha   90.00
_cell.angle_beta   90.00
_cell.angle_gamma   90.00
#
_symmetry.space_group_name_H-M   'P 1'
#
loop_
_entity.id
_entity.type
_entity.pdbx_description
1 polymer ?
#
loop_
_entity_poly.entity_id
_entity_poly.type
_entity_poly.pdbx_seq_one_letter_code
_entity_poly.pdbx_strand_id
1 'polypeptide(L)'
;MAKRETKLTLADIQKSAEVVNTKQKFYIDKDQEKFIYYYPKFSKRKITILINDLSHTMSYVEQHKLDFFNNDDELHHYILFLMIKHFTDLQAELKDKSIETHFATMHQLVDIGWYELFLMDMFTIAEVSNALAEISKRLNLSIKYVELEKELQQQLQTGNTPT
;
A
#
# COMPACT_ATOMS: atom_id res chain seq x y z
N MET A 1 -28.66 -30.39 6.70
CA MET A 1 -28.58 -30.14 5.24
C MET A 1 -27.10 -30.08 4.86
N ALA A 2 -26.63 -30.97 3.99
CA ALA A 2 -25.22 -30.97 3.55
C ALA A 2 -24.97 -29.78 2.61
N LYS A 3 -23.92 -29.00 2.89
CA LYS A 3 -23.50 -27.85 2.06
C LYS A 3 -23.01 -28.43 0.73
N ARG A 4 -23.74 -28.19 -0.37
CA ARG A 4 -23.32 -28.62 -1.72
C ARG A 4 -22.02 -27.89 -2.07
N GLU A 5 -20.96 -28.65 -2.31
CA GLU A 5 -19.71 -28.11 -2.82
C GLU A 5 -19.87 -27.76 -4.29
N THR A 6 -19.63 -26.50 -4.64
CA THR A 6 -19.69 -25.99 -6.01
C THR A 6 -18.28 -25.84 -6.57
N LYS A 7 -18.06 -26.36 -7.78
CA LYS A 7 -16.78 -26.24 -8.50
C LYS A 7 -16.58 -24.79 -8.95
N LEU A 8 -15.36 -24.25 -8.72
CA LEU A 8 -14.96 -22.93 -9.20
C LEU A 8 -15.03 -22.85 -10.72
N THR A 9 -15.63 -21.77 -11.24
CA THR A 9 -15.74 -21.48 -12.68
C THR A 9 -14.97 -20.21 -13.06
N LEU A 10 -14.76 -20.01 -14.37
CA LEU A 10 -14.19 -18.76 -14.89
C LEU A 10 -15.06 -17.54 -14.57
N ALA A 11 -16.38 -17.71 -14.57
CA ALA A 11 -17.32 -16.66 -14.23
C ALA A 11 -17.18 -16.23 -12.75
N ASP A 12 -16.92 -17.17 -11.85
CA ASP A 12 -16.67 -16.85 -10.43
C ASP A 12 -15.39 -16.01 -10.24
N ILE A 13 -14.34 -16.31 -11.02
CA ILE A 13 -13.09 -15.54 -11.01
C ILE A 13 -13.34 -14.12 -11.54
N GLN A 14 -14.03 -13.98 -12.67
CA GLN A 14 -14.36 -12.68 -13.27
C GLN A 14 -15.19 -11.82 -12.31
N LYS A 15 -16.25 -12.40 -11.73
CA LYS A 15 -17.10 -11.72 -10.75
C LYS A 15 -16.30 -11.26 -9.53
N SER A 16 -15.40 -12.10 -9.02
CA SER A 16 -14.52 -11.74 -7.90
C SER A 16 -13.54 -10.63 -8.27
N ALA A 17 -13.04 -10.62 -9.51
CA ALA A 17 -12.16 -9.57 -10.02
C ALA A 17 -12.90 -8.24 -10.22
N GLU A 18 -14.15 -8.25 -10.67
CA GLU A 18 -14.97 -7.04 -10.81
C GLU A 18 -15.22 -6.35 -9.47
N VAL A 19 -15.50 -7.13 -8.42
CA VAL A 19 -15.73 -6.59 -7.07
C VAL A 19 -14.56 -5.72 -6.59
N VAL A 20 -13.31 -6.16 -6.81
CA VAL A 20 -12.13 -5.41 -6.36
C VAL A 20 -11.73 -4.26 -7.30
N ASN A 21 -12.35 -4.16 -8.47
CA ASN A 21 -12.11 -3.10 -9.46
C ASN A 21 -13.28 -2.11 -9.56
N THR A 22 -14.35 -2.31 -8.79
CA THR A 22 -15.51 -1.41 -8.75
C THR A 22 -15.19 -0.20 -7.90
N LYS A 23 -15.38 1.00 -8.46
CA LYS A 23 -15.23 2.26 -7.71
C LYS A 23 -16.55 2.70 -7.07
N GLN A 24 -16.46 3.40 -5.95
CA GLN A 24 -17.57 4.10 -5.30
C GLN A 24 -17.26 5.60 -5.24
N LYS A 25 -18.31 6.43 -5.18
CA LYS A 25 -18.20 7.89 -5.06
C LYS A 25 -18.32 8.27 -3.59
N PHE A 26 -17.34 8.99 -3.06
CA PHE A 26 -17.35 9.54 -1.71
C PHE A 26 -17.42 11.07 -1.78
N TYR A 27 -18.37 11.68 -1.07
CA TYR A 27 -18.47 13.13 -0.96
C TYR A 27 -17.65 13.61 0.22
N ILE A 28 -16.62 14.39 -0.07
CA ILE A 28 -15.70 14.99 0.91
C ILE A 28 -16.38 16.18 1.58
N ASP A 29 -17.09 16.96 0.77
CA ASP A 29 -17.89 18.10 1.20
C ASP A 29 -19.22 18.06 0.44
N LYS A 30 -20.33 17.91 1.18
CA LYS A 30 -21.67 17.85 0.59
C LYS A 30 -22.18 19.21 0.13
N ASP A 31 -21.72 20.28 0.77
CA ASP A 31 -22.15 21.65 0.47
C ASP A 31 -21.43 22.18 -0.78
N GLN A 32 -20.20 21.75 -1.03
CA GLN A 32 -19.40 22.10 -2.22
C GLN A 32 -19.49 21.07 -3.36
N GLU A 33 -20.34 20.05 -3.22
CA GLU A 33 -20.43 18.90 -4.13
C GLU A 33 -19.09 18.22 -4.46
N LYS A 34 -18.08 18.37 -3.58
CA LYS A 34 -16.73 17.88 -3.81
C LYS A 34 -16.66 16.40 -3.50
N PHE A 35 -16.20 15.61 -4.46
CA PHE A 35 -16.15 14.15 -4.34
C PHE A 35 -14.85 13.56 -4.86
N ILE A 36 -14.61 12.31 -4.48
CA ILE A 36 -13.54 11.47 -5.00
C ILE A 36 -14.07 10.06 -5.26
N TYR A 37 -13.59 9.41 -6.33
CA TYR A 37 -13.83 7.98 -6.48
C TYR A 37 -12.76 7.16 -5.78
N TYR A 38 -13.18 6.01 -5.25
CA TYR A 38 -12.30 5.12 -4.52
C TYR A 38 -12.69 3.66 -4.68
N TYR A 39 -11.75 2.78 -4.35
CA TYR A 39 -11.95 1.34 -4.34
C TYR A 39 -12.23 0.88 -2.91
N PRO A 40 -13.46 0.47 -2.58
CA PRO A 40 -13.81 0.01 -1.23
C PRO A 40 -13.19 -1.35 -0.89
N LYS A 41 -12.67 -2.07 -1.89
CA LYS A 41 -12.04 -3.38 -1.75
C LYS A 41 -10.61 -3.33 -2.27
N PHE A 42 -9.67 -3.75 -1.44
CA PHE A 42 -8.26 -3.62 -1.71
C PHE A 42 -7.76 -4.82 -2.52
N SER A 43 -7.57 -4.61 -3.83
CA SER A 43 -7.03 -5.66 -4.69
C SER A 43 -5.58 -5.97 -4.32
N LYS A 44 -5.25 -7.27 -4.26
CA LYS A 44 -3.86 -7.74 -3.99
C LYS A 44 -2.83 -7.16 -4.96
N ARG A 45 -3.25 -6.90 -6.21
CA ARG A 45 -2.41 -6.26 -7.22
C ARG A 45 -2.08 -4.82 -6.84
N LYS A 46 -3.06 -4.01 -6.44
CA LYS A 46 -2.83 -2.63 -5.97
C LYS A 46 -1.97 -2.59 -4.72
N ILE A 47 -2.17 -3.50 -3.77
CA ILE A 47 -1.29 -3.63 -2.59
C ILE A 47 0.16 -3.91 -3.03
N THR A 48 0.37 -4.78 -4.01
CA THR A 48 1.72 -5.05 -4.56
C THR A 48 2.36 -3.81 -5.17
N ILE A 49 1.58 -3.03 -5.94
CA ILE A 49 2.06 -1.78 -6.54
C ILE A 49 2.41 -0.76 -5.44
N LEU A 50 1.58 -0.65 -4.41
CA LEU A 50 1.82 0.19 -3.23
C LEU A 50 3.14 -0.20 -2.54
N ILE A 51 3.42 -1.48 -2.34
CA ILE A 51 4.65 -1.95 -1.70
C ILE A 51 5.88 -1.59 -2.54
N ASN A 52 5.78 -1.71 -3.87
CA ASN A 52 6.87 -1.30 -4.75
C ASN A 52 7.10 0.22 -4.71
N ASP A 53 6.02 1.00 -4.64
CA ASP A 53 6.07 2.46 -4.51
C ASP A 53 6.68 2.91 -3.17
N LEU A 54 6.34 2.21 -2.08
CA LEU A 54 6.97 2.39 -0.77
C LEU A 54 8.48 2.11 -0.85
N SER A 55 8.86 0.95 -1.41
CA SER A 55 10.27 0.57 -1.55
C SER A 55 11.04 1.60 -2.38
N HIS A 56 10.46 2.10 -3.47
CA HIS A 56 11.07 3.13 -4.30
C HIS A 56 11.23 4.45 -3.53
N THR A 57 10.20 4.86 -2.78
CA THR A 57 10.26 6.06 -1.94
C THR A 57 11.36 5.95 -0.89
N MET A 58 11.46 4.81 -0.18
CA MET A 58 12.48 4.60 0.84
C MET A 58 13.89 4.69 0.25
N SER A 59 14.14 4.04 -0.91
CA SER A 59 15.43 4.15 -1.59
C SER A 59 15.75 5.58 -2.03
N TYR A 60 14.74 6.35 -2.49
CA TYR A 60 14.93 7.74 -2.86
C TYR A 60 15.30 8.62 -1.66
N VAL A 61 14.58 8.48 -0.55
CA VAL A 61 14.86 9.19 0.71
C VAL A 61 16.28 8.94 1.18
N GLU A 62 16.74 7.69 1.14
CA GLU A 62 18.11 7.31 1.52
C GLU A 62 19.16 7.93 0.57
N GLN A 63 18.95 7.80 -0.74
CA GLN A 63 19.89 8.31 -1.76
C GLN A 63 20.03 9.84 -1.72
N HIS A 64 18.92 10.54 -1.48
CA HIS A 64 18.87 12.00 -1.45
C HIS A 64 19.05 12.59 -0.04
N LYS A 65 19.22 11.74 0.99
CA LYS A 65 19.38 12.14 2.39
C LYS A 65 18.26 13.07 2.87
N LEU A 66 17.02 12.72 2.51
CA LEU A 66 15.85 13.46 2.95
C LEU A 66 15.57 13.15 4.42
N ASP A 67 15.10 14.17 5.14
CA ASP A 67 14.73 14.07 6.56
C ASP A 67 13.31 13.49 6.70
N PHE A 68 13.12 12.24 6.27
CA PHE A 68 11.85 11.52 6.28
C PHE A 68 12.07 10.07 6.70
N PHE A 69 11.06 9.46 7.35
CA PHE A 69 11.14 8.11 7.92
C PHE A 69 12.16 7.98 9.06
N ASN A 70 12.31 9.06 9.83
CA ASN A 70 13.23 9.08 10.97
C ASN A 70 12.70 8.27 12.16
N ASN A 71 11.40 7.98 12.16
CA ASN A 71 10.71 7.20 13.17
C ASN A 71 9.62 6.32 12.53
N ASP A 72 9.19 5.32 13.29
CA ASP A 72 8.18 4.35 12.85
C ASP A 72 6.82 5.00 12.57
N ASP A 73 6.48 6.10 13.26
CA ASP A 73 5.21 6.80 13.09
C ASP A 73 5.11 7.48 11.72
N GLU A 74 6.16 8.17 11.27
CA GLU A 74 6.25 8.78 9.94
C GLU A 74 6.11 7.73 8.83
N LEU A 75 6.79 6.59 8.99
CA LEU A 75 6.68 5.49 8.04
C LEU A 75 5.26 4.92 8.03
N HIS A 76 4.65 4.74 9.21
CA HIS A 76 3.28 4.28 9.34
C HIS A 76 2.30 5.24 8.64
N HIS A 77 2.44 6.54 8.89
CA HIS A 77 1.61 7.57 8.28
C HIS A 77 1.74 7.58 6.76
N TYR A 78 2.95 7.42 6.24
CA TYR A 78 3.17 7.36 4.80
C TYR A 78 2.61 6.10 4.17
N ILE A 79 2.69 4.94 4.85
CA ILE A 79 2.05 3.71 4.38
C ILE A 79 0.53 3.90 4.24
N LEU A 80 -0.11 4.50 5.23
CA LEU A 80 -1.54 4.80 5.20
C LEU A 80 -1.88 5.84 4.11
N PHE A 81 -1.04 6.86 3.92
CA PHE A 81 -1.15 7.79 2.80
C PHE A 81 -1.07 7.06 1.45
N LEU A 82 -0.15 6.11 1.29
CA LEU A 82 -0.08 5.32 0.08
C LEU A 82 -1.35 4.48 -0.14
N MET A 83 -2.02 4.02 0.92
CA MET A 83 -3.34 3.37 0.77
C MET A 83 -4.36 4.35 0.21
N ILE A 84 -4.46 5.55 0.80
CA ILE A 84 -5.31 6.64 0.27
C ILE A 84 -4.99 6.90 -1.20
N LYS A 85 -3.71 7.09 -1.53
CA LYS A 85 -3.24 7.35 -2.91
C LYS A 85 -3.69 6.24 -3.86
N HIS A 86 -3.29 4.99 -3.62
CA HIS A 86 -3.49 3.86 -4.56
C HIS A 86 -4.94 3.37 -4.68
N PHE A 87 -5.75 3.60 -3.64
CA PHE A 87 -7.16 3.18 -3.59
C PHE A 87 -8.15 4.32 -3.81
N THR A 88 -7.68 5.50 -4.20
CA THR A 88 -8.53 6.60 -4.66
C THR A 88 -8.06 7.12 -6.03
N ASP A 89 -8.80 8.07 -6.58
CA ASP A 89 -8.39 8.77 -7.79
C ASP A 89 -7.18 9.69 -7.59
N LEU A 90 -6.71 9.91 -6.36
CA LEU A 90 -5.43 10.60 -6.10
C LEU A 90 -4.24 9.89 -6.76
N GLN A 91 -4.31 8.57 -6.98
CA GLN A 91 -3.28 7.86 -7.73
C GLN A 91 -3.04 8.48 -9.12
N ALA A 92 -4.10 8.88 -9.82
CA ALA A 92 -3.99 9.44 -11.15
C ALA A 92 -3.35 10.84 -11.14
N GLU A 93 -3.62 11.62 -10.10
CA GLU A 93 -3.08 12.97 -9.90
C GLU A 93 -1.60 12.95 -9.46
N LEU A 94 -1.19 11.92 -8.72
CA LEU A 94 0.13 11.83 -8.10
C LEU A 94 1.13 10.94 -8.84
N LYS A 95 0.71 10.03 -9.74
CA LYS A 95 1.59 9.00 -10.33
C LYS A 95 2.89 9.52 -10.96
N ASP A 96 2.87 10.72 -11.54
CA ASP A 96 4.00 11.33 -12.25
C ASP A 96 4.57 12.55 -11.50
N LYS A 97 4.16 12.74 -10.24
CA LYS A 97 4.65 13.81 -9.36
C LYS A 97 5.85 13.35 -8.55
N SER A 98 6.68 14.30 -8.14
CA SER A 98 7.85 14.01 -7.30
C SER A 98 7.47 13.46 -5.93
N ILE A 99 8.38 12.76 -5.29
CA ILE A 99 8.18 12.19 -3.95
C ILE A 99 7.92 13.30 -2.92
N GLU A 100 8.58 14.46 -3.04
CA GLU A 100 8.32 15.62 -2.18
C GLU A 100 6.89 16.14 -2.35
N THR A 101 6.35 16.08 -3.57
CA THR A 101 4.94 16.43 -3.80
C THR A 101 4.00 15.46 -3.09
N HIS A 102 4.38 14.17 -2.99
CA HIS A 102 3.59 13.18 -2.28
C HIS A 102 3.61 13.46 -0.78
N PHE A 103 4.78 13.76 -0.20
CA PHE A 103 4.91 14.17 1.19
C PHE A 103 4.12 15.45 1.49
N ALA A 104 4.26 16.49 0.65
CA ALA A 104 3.49 17.73 0.81
C ALA A 104 1.98 17.48 0.76
N THR A 105 1.53 16.61 -0.16
CA THR A 105 0.11 16.23 -0.26
C THR A 105 -0.36 15.48 0.99
N MET A 106 0.46 14.57 1.53
CA MET A 106 0.15 13.88 2.78
C MET A 106 -0.05 14.86 3.93
N HIS A 107 0.88 15.81 4.12
CA HIS A 107 0.77 16.82 5.16
C HIS A 107 -0.47 17.71 4.97
N GLN A 108 -0.74 18.15 3.74
CA GLN A 108 -1.94 18.93 3.43
C GLN A 108 -3.24 18.18 3.74
N LEU A 109 -3.30 16.86 3.48
CA LEU A 109 -4.46 16.04 3.85
C LEU A 109 -4.65 15.96 5.37
N VAL A 110 -3.56 15.91 6.13
CA VAL A 110 -3.60 15.96 7.60
C VAL A 110 -4.09 17.34 8.06
N ASP A 111 -3.50 18.42 7.54
CA ASP A 111 -3.83 19.80 7.91
C ASP A 111 -5.31 20.15 7.72
N ILE A 112 -5.93 19.62 6.66
CA ILE A 112 -7.36 19.85 6.37
C ILE A 112 -8.29 18.77 6.92
N GLY A 113 -7.76 17.80 7.67
CA GLY A 113 -8.52 16.71 8.30
C GLY A 113 -9.05 15.62 7.35
N TRP A 114 -8.70 15.66 6.06
CA TRP A 114 -9.15 14.66 5.09
C TRP A 114 -8.42 13.33 5.19
N TYR A 115 -7.22 13.33 5.77
CA TYR A 115 -6.45 12.12 6.02
C TYR A 115 -7.24 11.12 6.89
N GLU A 116 -7.76 11.58 8.03
CA GLU A 116 -8.57 10.76 8.93
C GLU A 116 -9.93 10.42 8.30
N LEU A 117 -10.58 11.39 7.65
CA LEU A 117 -11.84 11.20 6.95
C LEU A 117 -11.75 10.03 5.95
N PHE A 118 -10.70 9.98 5.14
CA PHE A 118 -10.54 8.92 4.15
C PHE A 118 -10.30 7.56 4.80
N LEU A 119 -9.49 7.49 5.85
CA LEU A 119 -9.17 6.22 6.51
C LEU A 119 -10.36 5.66 7.31
N MET A 120 -11.17 6.53 7.92
CA MET A 120 -12.26 6.12 8.81
C MET A 120 -13.59 5.93 8.07
N ASP A 121 -13.88 6.78 7.09
CA ASP A 121 -15.21 6.82 6.46
C ASP A 121 -15.24 6.19 5.06
N MET A 122 -14.11 6.16 4.34
CA MET A 122 -14.07 5.52 3.01
C MET A 122 -13.69 4.05 3.10
N PHE A 123 -12.71 3.71 3.92
CA PHE A 123 -12.19 2.35 4.01
C PHE A 123 -12.71 1.61 5.23
N THR A 124 -12.98 0.31 5.08
CA THR A 124 -13.29 -0.51 6.26
C THR A 124 -12.00 -0.86 7.01
N ILE A 125 -12.07 -0.92 8.34
CA ILE A 125 -10.96 -1.34 9.21
C ILE A 125 -10.35 -2.68 8.75
N ALA A 126 -11.19 -3.61 8.28
CA ALA A 126 -10.73 -4.91 7.80
C ALA A 126 -9.84 -4.80 6.55
N GLU A 127 -10.16 -3.94 5.59
CA GLU A 127 -9.35 -3.75 4.38
C GLU A 127 -8.00 -3.11 4.71
N VAL A 128 -7.99 -2.08 5.57
CA VAL A 128 -6.77 -1.42 6.04
C VAL A 128 -5.88 -2.42 6.80
N SER A 129 -6.45 -3.15 7.76
CA SER A 129 -5.73 -4.16 8.54
C SER A 129 -5.14 -5.27 7.66
N ASN A 130 -5.90 -5.77 6.69
CA ASN A 130 -5.41 -6.79 5.75
C ASN A 130 -4.26 -6.27 4.88
N ALA A 131 -4.32 -5.02 4.43
CA ALA A 131 -3.23 -4.41 3.67
C ALA A 131 -1.98 -4.22 4.52
N LEU A 132 -2.10 -3.71 5.75
CA LEU A 132 -0.98 -3.58 6.69
C LEU A 132 -0.33 -4.94 6.97
N ALA A 133 -1.12 -5.99 7.16
CA ALA A 133 -0.61 -7.34 7.38
C ALA A 133 0.17 -7.88 6.17
N GLU A 134 -0.34 -7.66 4.94
CA GLU A 134 0.37 -8.06 3.71
C GLU A 134 1.66 -7.26 3.50
N ILE A 135 1.65 -5.95 3.77
CA ILE A 135 2.83 -5.09 3.70
C ILE A 135 3.89 -5.58 4.69
N SER A 136 3.51 -5.75 5.97
CA SER A 136 4.40 -6.26 7.02
C SER A 136 4.99 -7.62 6.65
N LYS A 137 4.15 -8.54 6.16
CA LYS A 137 4.61 -9.86 5.70
C LYS A 137 5.68 -9.75 4.61
N ARG A 138 5.49 -8.88 3.62
CA ARG A 138 6.46 -8.72 2.52
C ARG A 138 7.73 -8.03 2.96
N LEU A 139 7.64 -6.99 3.78
CA LEU A 139 8.83 -6.33 4.36
C LEU A 139 9.66 -7.33 5.17
N ASN A 140 9.01 -8.15 6.00
CA ASN A 140 9.69 -9.20 6.76
C ASN A 140 10.34 -10.27 5.87
N LEU A 141 9.70 -10.63 4.74
CA LEU A 141 10.31 -11.53 3.75
C LEU A 141 11.55 -10.91 3.09
N SER A 142 11.49 -9.63 2.76
CA SER A 142 12.63 -8.90 2.19
C SER A 142 13.81 -8.85 3.16
N ILE A 143 13.56 -8.58 4.45
CA ILE A 143 14.61 -8.58 5.50
C ILE A 143 15.28 -9.96 5.56
N LYS A 144 14.49 -11.03 5.65
CA LYS A 144 15.02 -12.41 5.69
C LYS A 144 15.86 -12.75 4.46
N TYR A 145 15.48 -12.25 3.29
CA TYR A 145 16.25 -12.50 2.06
C TYR A 145 17.60 -11.77 2.09
N VAL A 146 17.64 -10.53 2.57
CA VAL A 146 18.88 -9.76 2.74
C VAL A 146 19.80 -10.41 3.78
N GLU A 147 19.24 -10.92 4.89
CA GLU A 147 19.99 -11.68 5.89
C GLU A 147 20.61 -12.94 5.28
N LEU A 148 19.81 -13.72 4.54
CA LEU A 148 20.30 -14.91 3.84
C LEU A 148 21.39 -14.59 2.81
N GLU A 149 21.25 -13.48 2.06
CA GLU A 149 22.28 -13.04 1.12
C GLU A 149 23.59 -12.69 1.84
N LYS A 150 23.52 -11.99 2.98
CA LYS A 150 24.70 -11.69 3.81
C LYS A 150 25.37 -12.96 4.32
N GLU A 151 24.59 -13.95 4.78
CA GLU A 151 25.12 -15.25 5.22
C GLU A 151 25.82 -15.99 4.08
N LEU A 152 25.21 -16.03 2.88
CA LEU A 152 25.80 -16.65 1.70
C LEU A 152 27.11 -15.95 1.28
N GLN A 153 27.11 -14.61 1.27
CA GLN A 153 28.32 -13.83 0.97
C GLN A 153 29.44 -14.09 1.98
N GLN A 154 29.12 -14.20 3.28
CA GLN A 154 30.08 -14.56 4.31
C GLN A 154 30.62 -15.98 4.10
N GLN A 155 29.76 -16.96 3.81
CA GLN A 155 30.19 -18.33 3.53
C GLN A 155 31.15 -18.40 2.33
N LEU A 156 30.82 -17.70 1.24
CA LEU A 156 31.67 -17.59 0.04
C LEU A 156 33.01 -16.90 0.32
N GLN A 157 33.04 -15.90 1.21
CA GLN A 157 34.28 -15.22 1.63
C GLN A 157 35.13 -16.06 2.60
N THR A 158 34.50 -16.92 3.40
CA THR A 158 35.20 -17.80 4.36
C THR A 158 35.73 -19.11 3.76
N GLY A 159 35.49 -19.39 2.47
CA GLY A 159 36.08 -20.53 1.78
C GLY A 159 35.56 -21.92 2.23
N ASN A 160 34.45 -22.00 2.95
CA ASN A 160 33.84 -23.28 3.32
C ASN A 160 32.95 -23.78 2.17
N THR A 161 33.57 -24.34 1.13
CA THR A 161 32.89 -25.29 0.24
C THR A 161 32.58 -26.55 1.06
N PRO A 162 31.31 -26.95 1.23
CA PRO A 162 31.00 -28.23 1.87
C PRO A 162 31.44 -29.36 0.93
N THR A 163 32.41 -30.16 1.37
CA THR A 163 32.68 -31.51 0.83
C THR A 163 31.58 -32.49 1.21
#